data_AF-A0A067JW54-F1
#
_entry.id   AF-A0A067JW54-F1
#
_cell.length_a   1.000
_cell.length_b   1.000
_cell.length_c   1.000
_cell.angle_alpha   90.00
_cell.angle_beta   90.00
_cell.angle_gamma   90.00
#
_symmetry.space_group_name_H-M   'P 1'
#
loop_
_entity.id
_entity.type
_entity.pdbx_description
1 polymer ?
#
loop_
_entity_poly.entity_id
_entity_poly.type
_entity_poly.pdbx_seq_one_letter_code
_entity_poly.pdbx_strand_id
1 'polypeptide(L)'
;MSGEEEENASELKIGDVQFVWVDYLRCCFDTPMMMDFALLFPEFLKAKCLMNCEVALILEHKYEQLQQMSDDPMNQVSQVFEKSLQYVKRFSRYKNPDAVRQVREILSRYQLAEFELCVLGNLCPETVEEAIAMVPSIKTKGRAHDDEAIEKMLNDLSLIKKFE
;
A
#
# COMPACT_ATOMS: atom_id res chain seq x y z
N MET A 1 14.52 -32.14 -11.51
CA MET A 1 13.61 -31.13 -12.10
C MET A 1 12.44 -30.97 -11.13
N SER A 2 12.62 -30.09 -10.16
CA SER A 2 11.53 -29.55 -9.34
C SER A 2 11.62 -28.06 -9.56
N GLY A 3 10.80 -27.57 -10.50
CA GLY A 3 10.65 -26.14 -10.70
C GLY A 3 10.08 -25.57 -9.41
N GLU A 4 10.87 -24.76 -8.73
CA GLU A 4 10.32 -23.82 -7.77
C GLU A 4 9.47 -22.86 -8.60
N GLU A 5 8.16 -23.05 -8.58
CA GLU A 5 7.22 -22.01 -8.98
C GLU A 5 7.48 -20.84 -8.03
N GLU A 6 8.23 -19.85 -8.52
CA GLU A 6 8.18 -18.48 -8.02
C GLU A 6 6.73 -18.02 -8.15
N GLU A 7 5.89 -18.37 -7.16
CA GLU A 7 4.62 -17.71 -6.90
C GLU A 7 4.97 -16.26 -6.58
N ASN A 8 5.02 -15.49 -7.66
CA ASN A 8 5.37 -14.10 -7.67
C ASN A 8 4.31 -13.38 -6.82
N ALA A 9 4.73 -12.82 -5.68
CA ALA A 9 3.83 -12.10 -4.78
C ALA A 9 3.08 -10.96 -5.50
N SER A 10 3.53 -10.57 -6.71
CA SER A 10 2.95 -9.57 -7.60
C SER A 10 1.47 -9.74 -7.93
N GLU A 11 0.88 -10.93 -7.80
CA GLU A 11 -0.55 -11.17 -8.02
C GLU A 11 -1.20 -11.95 -6.89
N LEU A 12 -1.25 -11.36 -5.69
CA LEU A 12 -2.14 -11.88 -4.65
C LEU A 12 -3.58 -11.49 -5.01
N LYS A 13 -4.45 -12.48 -5.26
CA LYS A 13 -5.91 -12.29 -5.29
C LYS A 13 -6.50 -12.92 -4.05
N ILE A 14 -7.09 -12.11 -3.16
CA ILE A 14 -7.91 -12.62 -2.05
C ILE A 14 -9.36 -12.22 -2.34
N GLY A 15 -10.12 -13.15 -2.93
CA GLY A 15 -11.47 -12.86 -3.44
C GLY A 15 -11.42 -11.90 -4.64
N ASP A 16 -12.30 -10.90 -4.65
CA ASP A 16 -12.33 -9.84 -5.68
C ASP A 16 -11.26 -8.75 -5.48
N VAL A 17 -10.41 -8.88 -4.45
CA VAL A 17 -9.37 -7.91 -4.12
C VAL A 17 -8.06 -8.32 -4.76
N GLN A 18 -7.65 -7.58 -5.79
CA GLN A 18 -6.33 -7.70 -6.41
C GLN A 18 -5.34 -6.81 -5.66
N PHE A 19 -4.40 -7.43 -4.94
CA PHE A 19 -3.34 -6.71 -4.23
C PHE A 19 -2.25 -6.35 -5.21
N VAL A 20 -1.90 -5.08 -5.24
CA VAL A 20 -0.79 -4.59 -6.04
C VAL A 20 0.25 -4.14 -5.06
N TRP A 21 1.22 -5.01 -4.84
CA TRP A 21 2.30 -4.72 -3.91
C TRP A 21 3.12 -3.56 -4.46
N VAL A 22 3.14 -2.47 -3.71
CA VAL A 22 3.87 -1.23 -4.03
C VAL A 22 5.38 -1.47 -4.20
N ASP A 23 5.91 -2.60 -3.72
CA ASP A 23 7.28 -3.02 -4.01
C ASP A 23 7.54 -3.24 -5.51
N TYR A 24 6.53 -3.66 -6.29
CA TYR A 24 6.68 -3.79 -7.76
C TYR A 24 6.69 -2.42 -8.47
N LEU A 25 6.05 -1.41 -7.86
CA LEU A 25 6.10 -0.04 -8.37
C LEU A 25 7.53 0.52 -8.28
N ARG A 26 8.32 0.17 -7.25
CA ARG A 26 9.73 0.58 -7.18
C ARG A 26 10.56 0.02 -8.35
N CYS A 27 10.25 -1.19 -8.82
CA CYS A 27 10.88 -1.77 -10.01
C CYS A 27 10.44 -1.08 -11.32
N CYS A 28 9.23 -0.52 -11.34
CA CYS A 28 8.71 0.25 -12.49
C CYS A 28 9.17 1.71 -12.52
N PHE A 29 9.56 2.30 -11.38
CA PHE A 29 9.96 3.72 -11.29
C PHE A 29 11.36 4.02 -11.88
N ASP A 30 12.22 3.01 -12.05
CA ASP A 30 13.56 3.17 -12.63
C ASP A 30 13.62 3.05 -14.17
N THR A 31 12.46 2.95 -14.86
CA THR A 31 12.42 2.89 -16.32
C THR A 31 11.36 3.85 -16.90
N PRO A 32 11.47 4.27 -18.19
CA PRO A 32 10.49 5.13 -18.85
C PRO A 32 9.07 4.52 -18.99
N MET A 33 8.81 3.36 -18.39
CA MET A 33 7.63 2.52 -18.60
C MET A 33 6.40 2.89 -17.76
N MET A 34 6.47 3.92 -16.90
CA MET A 34 5.31 4.33 -16.09
C MET A 34 4.15 4.87 -16.95
N MET A 35 4.42 5.37 -18.16
CA MET A 35 3.36 5.82 -19.08
C MET A 35 2.61 4.69 -19.79
N ASP A 36 3.19 3.48 -19.89
CA ASP A 36 2.54 2.35 -20.56
C ASP A 36 1.66 1.51 -19.63
N PHE A 37 1.94 1.49 -18.32
CA PHE A 37 1.19 0.65 -17.36
C PHE A 37 -0.27 1.10 -17.17
N ALA A 38 -0.51 2.42 -17.17
CA ALA A 38 -1.85 3.00 -17.09
C ALA A 38 -2.69 2.77 -18.36
N LEU A 39 -2.05 2.54 -19.51
CA LEU A 39 -2.71 2.20 -20.78
C LEU A 39 -3.05 0.71 -20.86
N LEU A 40 -2.26 -0.16 -20.21
CA LEU A 40 -2.45 -1.61 -20.24
C LEU A 40 -3.60 -2.09 -19.34
N PHE A 41 -3.89 -1.36 -18.26
CA PHE A 41 -4.96 -1.73 -17.31
C PHE A 41 -5.79 -0.51 -16.89
N PRO A 42 -6.80 -0.10 -17.68
CA PRO A 42 -7.66 1.05 -17.38
C PRO A 42 -8.47 0.91 -16.09
N GLU A 43 -8.75 -0.33 -15.67
CA GLU A 43 -9.44 -0.63 -14.40
C GLU A 43 -8.60 -0.24 -13.18
N PHE A 44 -7.27 -0.20 -13.34
CA PHE A 44 -6.34 0.18 -12.28
C PHE A 44 -6.50 1.65 -11.86
N LEU A 45 -6.85 2.52 -12.80
CA LEU A 45 -7.08 3.94 -12.54
C LEU A 45 -8.37 4.20 -11.73
N LYS A 46 -9.27 3.21 -11.66
CA LYS A 46 -10.53 3.27 -10.90
C LYS A 46 -10.52 2.40 -9.64
N ALA A 47 -9.53 1.51 -9.50
CA ALA A 47 -9.41 0.64 -8.36
C ALA A 47 -8.97 1.44 -7.13
N LYS A 48 -9.58 1.14 -5.98
CA LYS A 48 -9.06 1.61 -4.70
C LYS A 48 -7.80 0.84 -4.37
N CYS A 49 -6.72 1.55 -4.03
CA CYS A 49 -5.49 0.94 -3.57
C CYS A 49 -5.51 0.82 -2.05
N LEU A 50 -4.93 -0.24 -1.49
CA LEU A 50 -4.81 -0.45 -0.05
C LEU A 50 -3.36 -0.28 0.40
N MET A 51 -3.14 0.47 1.47
CA MET A 51 -1.85 0.56 2.16
C MET A 51 -1.54 -0.76 2.88
N ASN A 52 -0.25 -1.05 3.10
CA ASN A 52 0.18 -2.26 3.82
C ASN A 52 -0.49 -2.37 5.20
N CYS A 53 -0.70 -1.23 5.87
CA CYS A 53 -1.40 -1.16 7.15
C CYS A 53 -2.90 -1.53 7.05
N GLU A 54 -3.59 -1.11 5.99
CA GLU A 54 -4.98 -1.51 5.74
C GLU A 54 -5.08 -3.00 5.45
N VAL A 55 -4.14 -3.53 4.66
CA VAL A 55 -4.08 -4.96 4.35
C VAL A 55 -3.80 -5.78 5.61
N ALA A 56 -2.88 -5.32 6.47
CA ALA A 56 -2.59 -5.98 7.74
C ALA A 56 -3.84 -6.17 8.60
N LEU A 57 -4.65 -5.11 8.77
CA LEU A 57 -5.89 -5.16 9.54
C LEU A 57 -6.90 -6.13 8.93
N ILE A 58 -7.05 -6.13 7.60
CA ILE A 58 -7.99 -7.03 6.89
C ILE A 58 -7.57 -8.50 7.07
N LEU A 59 -6.28 -8.79 6.89
CA LEU A 59 -5.76 -10.15 7.03
C LEU A 59 -5.79 -10.63 8.49
N GLU A 60 -5.49 -9.76 9.45
CA GLU A 60 -5.62 -10.08 10.88
C GLU A 60 -7.05 -10.45 11.25
N HIS A 61 -8.02 -9.63 10.86
CA HIS A 61 -9.42 -9.89 11.14
C HIS A 61 -9.90 -11.20 10.51
N LYS A 62 -9.49 -11.48 9.27
CA LYS A 62 -9.80 -12.75 8.60
C LYS A 62 -9.13 -13.94 9.30
N TYR A 63 -7.90 -13.78 9.77
CA TYR A 63 -7.19 -14.82 10.52
C TYR A 63 -7.91 -15.16 11.84
N GLU A 64 -8.39 -14.14 12.57
CA GLU A 64 -9.18 -14.33 13.79
C GLU A 64 -10.51 -15.06 13.53
N GLN A 65 -11.22 -14.72 12.44
CA GLN A 65 -12.44 -15.42 12.06
C GLN A 65 -12.18 -16.91 11.75
N LEU A 66 -11.10 -17.21 11.02
CA LEU A 66 -10.72 -18.60 10.73
C LEU A 66 -10.41 -19.38 12.02
N GLN A 67 -9.72 -18.75 12.98
CA GLN A 67 -9.44 -19.35 14.29
C GLN A 67 -10.71 -19.65 15.09
N GLN A 68 -11.75 -18.81 14.99
CA GLN A 68 -13.01 -19.01 15.71
C GLN A 68 -13.93 -20.07 15.07
N MET A 69 -13.76 -20.35 13.78
CA MET A 69 -14.64 -21.25 13.02
C MET A 69 -14.15 -22.70 12.95
N SER A 70 -12.92 -23.01 13.39
CA SER A 70 -12.31 -24.33 13.22
C SER A 70 -11.66 -24.87 14.49
N ASP A 71 -11.87 -26.17 14.76
CA ASP A 71 -11.09 -26.92 15.76
C ASP A 71 -9.62 -27.14 15.35
N ASP A 72 -9.28 -26.97 14.06
CA ASP A 72 -7.90 -27.07 13.53
C ASP A 72 -7.58 -25.90 12.57
N PRO A 73 -7.09 -24.76 13.10
CA PRO A 73 -6.86 -23.54 12.33
C PRO A 73 -5.76 -23.64 11.27
N MET A 74 -4.85 -24.60 11.42
CA MET A 74 -3.66 -24.70 10.56
C MET A 74 -3.99 -25.28 9.17
N ASN A 75 -5.11 -25.99 9.05
CA ASN A 75 -5.47 -26.71 7.82
C ASN A 75 -6.28 -25.86 6.81
N GLN A 76 -6.76 -24.69 7.22
CA GLN A 76 -7.53 -23.78 6.34
C GLN A 76 -6.75 -22.53 5.91
N VAL A 77 -5.62 -22.21 6.55
CA VAL A 77 -4.83 -21.05 6.21
C VAL A 77 -3.80 -21.44 5.14
N SER A 78 -3.96 -20.92 3.93
CA SER A 78 -2.98 -21.13 2.86
C SER A 78 -1.61 -20.57 3.25
N GLN A 79 -0.53 -21.24 2.84
CA GLN A 79 0.84 -20.76 3.00
C GLN A 79 1.04 -19.35 2.42
N VAL A 80 0.34 -19.05 1.32
CA VAL A 80 0.34 -17.73 0.66
C VAL A 80 -0.27 -16.67 1.58
N PHE A 81 -1.35 -17.01 2.30
CA PHE A 81 -1.98 -16.10 3.26
C PHE A 81 -1.06 -15.81 4.44
N GLU A 82 -0.43 -16.85 5.00
CA GLU A 82 0.48 -16.69 6.14
C GLU A 82 1.70 -15.83 5.79
N LYS A 83 2.33 -16.10 4.64
CA LYS A 83 3.43 -15.28 4.12
C LYS A 83 3.01 -13.83 3.87
N SER A 84 1.83 -13.62 3.30
CA SER A 84 1.30 -12.28 3.05
C SER A 84 1.04 -11.52 4.34
N LEU A 85 0.41 -12.16 5.32
CA LEU A 85 0.17 -11.60 6.65
C LEU A 85 1.49 -11.25 7.36
N GLN A 86 2.49 -12.12 7.30
CA GLN A 86 3.81 -11.85 7.85
C GLN A 86 4.48 -10.65 7.17
N TYR A 87 4.41 -10.56 5.85
CA TYR A 87 4.95 -9.43 5.11
C TYR A 87 4.27 -8.12 5.54
N VAL A 88 2.94 -8.04 5.51
CA VAL A 88 2.24 -6.77 5.82
C VAL A 88 2.44 -6.37 7.27
N LYS A 89 2.49 -7.33 8.20
CA LYS A 89 2.81 -7.05 9.60
C LYS A 89 4.21 -6.47 9.77
N ARG A 90 5.18 -6.94 8.97
CA ARG A 90 6.57 -6.51 9.03
C ARG A 90 6.78 -5.13 8.41
N PHE A 91 6.13 -4.87 7.28
CA PHE A 91 6.34 -3.65 6.49
C PHE A 91 5.26 -2.58 6.69
N SER A 92 4.21 -2.88 7.46
CA SER A 92 3.26 -1.86 7.88
C SER A 92 3.95 -0.83 8.77
N ARG A 93 3.74 0.44 8.43
CA ARG A 93 4.18 1.57 9.25
C ARG A 93 3.21 1.87 10.39
N TYR A 94 1.95 1.50 10.20
CA TYR A 94 0.85 1.79 11.12
C TYR A 94 0.19 0.49 11.59
N LYS A 95 0.15 0.25 12.91
CA LYS A 95 -0.43 -0.90 13.59
C LYS A 95 -1.73 -0.56 14.28
N ASN A 96 -1.85 0.67 14.81
CA ASN A 96 -3.08 1.10 15.46
C ASN A 96 -4.19 1.33 14.39
N PRO A 97 -5.34 0.63 14.47
CA PRO A 97 -6.44 0.81 13.51
C PRO A 97 -6.92 2.26 13.36
N ASP A 98 -6.87 3.05 14.44
CA ASP A 98 -7.26 4.46 14.40
C ASP A 98 -6.20 5.33 13.73
N ALA A 99 -4.91 4.98 13.84
CA ALA A 99 -3.85 5.62 13.07
C ALA A 99 -4.01 5.34 11.57
N VAL A 100 -4.30 4.10 11.20
CA VAL A 100 -4.53 3.71 9.79
C VAL A 100 -5.66 4.52 9.16
N ARG A 101 -6.79 4.66 9.86
CA ARG A 101 -7.92 5.49 9.40
C ARG A 101 -7.52 6.94 9.24
N GLN A 102 -6.83 7.52 10.22
CA GLN A 102 -6.40 8.91 10.16
C GLN A 102 -5.42 9.17 9.00
N VAL A 103 -4.46 8.28 8.75
CA VAL A 103 -3.54 8.38 7.61
C VAL A 103 -4.31 8.42 6.30
N ARG A 104 -5.28 7.50 6.14
CA ARG A 104 -6.13 7.46 4.94
C ARG A 104 -6.90 8.75 4.75
N GLU A 105 -7.50 9.27 5.81
CA GLU A 105 -8.26 10.53 5.78
C GLU A 105 -7.40 11.74 5.43
N ILE A 106 -6.19 11.83 5.99
CA ILE A 106 -5.26 12.94 5.70
C ILE A 106 -4.88 12.91 4.23
N LEU A 107 -4.37 11.78 3.73
CA LEU A 107 -3.90 11.68 2.34
C LEU A 107 -5.02 11.90 1.33
N SER A 108 -6.25 11.48 1.64
CA SER A 108 -7.41 11.68 0.77
C SER A 108 -7.78 13.16 0.57
N ARG A 109 -7.33 14.07 1.45
CA ARG A 109 -7.57 15.52 1.32
C ARG A 109 -6.68 16.17 0.26
N TYR A 110 -5.57 15.52 -0.10
CA TYR A 110 -4.56 16.08 -1.01
C TYR A 110 -4.79 15.67 -2.47
N GLN A 111 -6.00 15.26 -2.87
CA GLN A 111 -6.34 14.97 -4.29
C GLN A 111 -5.32 14.09 -5.02
N LEU A 112 -4.69 13.17 -4.29
CA LEU A 112 -3.73 12.21 -4.80
C LEU A 112 -4.46 11.11 -5.57
N ALA A 113 -3.80 10.56 -6.59
CA ALA A 113 -4.23 9.29 -7.15
C ALA A 113 -4.04 8.18 -6.10
N GLU A 114 -4.87 7.13 -6.18
CA GLU A 114 -4.88 6.02 -5.22
C GLU A 114 -3.50 5.38 -5.02
N PHE A 115 -2.71 5.25 -6.09
CA PHE A 115 -1.35 4.71 -5.99
C PHE A 115 -0.38 5.67 -5.28
N GLU A 116 -0.49 6.98 -5.50
CA GLU A 116 0.38 7.99 -4.88
C GLU A 116 0.15 8.04 -3.37
N LEU A 117 -1.12 7.99 -2.97
CA LEU A 117 -1.54 7.86 -1.58
C LEU A 117 -0.91 6.63 -0.94
N CYS A 118 -1.02 5.46 -1.57
CA CYS A 118 -0.47 4.23 -1.02
C CYS A 118 1.05 4.24 -0.90
N VAL A 119 1.77 4.82 -1.88
CA VAL A 119 3.23 4.96 -1.80
C VAL A 119 3.62 5.84 -0.62
N LEU A 120 3.00 7.01 -0.48
CA LEU A 120 3.31 7.95 0.61
C LEU A 120 2.96 7.39 1.98
N GLY A 121 1.81 6.70 2.10
CA GLY A 121 1.38 6.05 3.34
C GLY A 121 2.25 4.85 3.75
N ASN A 122 2.82 4.12 2.78
CA ASN A 122 3.69 2.97 3.07
C ASN A 122 5.14 3.38 3.36
N LEU A 123 5.66 4.37 2.64
CA LEU A 123 7.06 4.76 2.73
C LEU A 123 7.31 5.87 3.77
N CYS A 124 6.30 6.70 4.04
CA CYS A 124 6.35 7.82 4.99
C CYS A 124 7.59 8.71 4.80
N PRO A 125 7.74 9.39 3.63
CA PRO A 125 8.87 10.26 3.39
C PRO A 125 8.92 11.43 4.39
N GLU A 126 10.13 11.86 4.74
CA GLU A 126 10.36 12.92 5.73
C GLU A 126 10.55 14.28 5.07
N THR A 127 11.01 14.32 3.82
CA THR A 127 11.22 15.56 3.08
C THR A 127 10.46 15.60 1.77
N VAL A 128 10.21 16.83 1.29
CA VAL A 128 9.55 17.08 0.00
C VAL A 128 10.35 16.44 -1.14
N GLU A 129 11.68 16.51 -1.09
CA GLU A 129 12.57 15.89 -2.09
C GLU A 129 12.42 14.37 -2.13
N GLU A 130 12.32 13.74 -0.95
CA GLU A 130 12.10 12.29 -0.86
C GLU A 130 10.74 11.90 -1.42
N ALA A 131 9.68 12.64 -1.08
CA ALA A 131 8.34 12.41 -1.61
C ALA A 131 8.30 12.52 -3.14
N ILE A 132 8.97 13.53 -3.72
CA ILE A 132 9.06 13.72 -5.18
C ILE A 132 9.91 12.61 -5.82
N ALA A 133 11.01 12.20 -5.18
CA ALA A 133 11.85 11.13 -5.68
C ALA A 133 11.09 9.79 -5.73
N MET A 134 10.23 9.53 -4.73
CA MET A 134 9.38 8.34 -4.69
C MET A 134 8.19 8.42 -5.63
N VAL A 135 7.57 9.59 -5.76
CA VAL A 135 6.36 9.80 -6.55
C VAL A 135 6.50 11.10 -7.36
N PRO A 136 7.18 11.08 -8.51
CA PRO A 136 7.40 12.29 -9.32
C PRO A 136 6.09 12.94 -9.80
N SER A 137 5.02 12.14 -9.92
CA SER A 137 3.72 12.57 -10.41
C SER A 137 2.97 13.52 -9.45
N ILE A 138 3.36 13.63 -8.18
CA ILE A 138 2.74 14.57 -7.23
C ILE A 138 2.90 16.03 -7.65
N LYS A 139 3.99 16.36 -8.38
CA LYS A 139 4.28 17.70 -8.93
C LYS A 139 3.85 17.88 -10.39
N THR A 140 3.01 16.99 -10.93
CA THR A 140 2.56 17.11 -12.32
C THR A 140 1.84 18.43 -12.57
N LYS A 141 2.24 19.15 -13.63
CA LYS A 141 1.68 20.46 -14.02
C LYS A 141 0.14 20.40 -14.08
N GLY A 142 -0.53 21.23 -13.29
CA GLY A 142 -1.99 21.31 -13.21
C GLY A 142 -2.58 20.79 -11.89
N ARG A 143 -1.80 20.10 -11.05
CA ARG A 143 -2.15 19.83 -9.65
C ARG A 143 -1.53 20.90 -8.74
N ALA A 144 -2.32 21.42 -7.80
CA ALA A 144 -1.94 22.53 -6.93
C ALA A 144 -1.17 22.08 -5.68
N HIS A 145 -0.19 21.18 -5.82
CA HIS A 145 0.71 20.82 -4.73
C HIS A 145 2.02 21.56 -4.93
N ASP A 146 2.09 22.76 -4.38
CA ASP A 146 3.36 23.41 -4.11
C ASP A 146 4.11 22.66 -3.01
N ASP A 147 5.39 22.99 -2.87
CA ASP A 147 6.28 22.37 -1.89
C ASP A 147 5.75 22.55 -0.47
N GLU A 148 5.10 23.69 -0.18
CA GLU A 148 4.45 23.97 1.10
C GLU A 148 3.29 23.00 1.41
N ALA A 149 2.44 22.68 0.43
CA ALA A 149 1.36 21.72 0.60
C ALA A 149 1.89 20.30 0.83
N ILE A 150 2.95 19.90 0.12
CA ILE A 150 3.61 18.61 0.31
C ILE A 150 4.24 18.56 1.70
N GLU A 151 4.99 19.58 2.10
CA GLU A 151 5.61 19.66 3.42
C GLU A 151 4.57 19.58 4.53
N LYS A 152 3.44 20.29 4.40
CA LYS A 152 2.33 20.20 5.36
C LYS A 152 1.76 18.78 5.45
N MET A 153 1.53 18.12 4.32
CA MET A 153 1.06 16.73 4.28
C MET A 153 2.02 15.79 5.02
N LEU A 154 3.32 15.91 4.77
CA LEU A 154 4.35 15.09 5.43
C LEU A 154 4.38 15.35 6.94
N ASN A 155 4.26 16.61 7.34
CA ASN A 155 4.17 16.99 8.75
C ASN A 155 2.94 16.36 9.41
N ASP A 156 1.77 16.43 8.78
CA ASP A 156 0.52 15.83 9.26
C ASP A 156 0.64 14.30 9.42
N LEU A 157 1.29 13.61 8.47
CA LEU A 157 1.61 12.17 8.57
C LEU A 157 2.60 11.86 9.70
N SER A 158 3.62 12.72 9.88
CA SER A 158 4.63 12.55 10.94
C SER A 158 4.02 12.63 12.33
N LEU A 159 2.98 13.45 12.51
CA LEU A 159 2.28 13.58 13.78
C LEU A 159 1.59 12.28 14.15
N ILE A 160 0.90 11.62 13.22
CA ILE A 160 0.26 10.32 13.50
C ILE A 160 1.32 9.29 13.92
N LYS A 161 2.42 9.21 13.17
CA LYS A 161 3.51 8.26 13.42
C LYS A 161 4.19 8.47 14.79
N LYS A 162 4.20 9.69 15.33
CA LYS A 162 4.77 9.99 16.65
C LYS A 162 3.92 9.48 17.81
N PHE A 163 2.62 9.32 17.61
CA PHE A 163 1.66 8.93 18.66
C PHE A 163 1.17 7.48 18.49
N GLU A 164 1.90 6.70 17.70
CA GLU A 164 1.67 5.29 17.44
C GLU A 164 2.64 4.40 18.23
#